data_AF-A0A1U7IYZ8-F1
#
_entry.id   AF-A0A1U7IYZ8-F1
#
_cell.length_a   1.000
_cell.length_b   1.000
_cell.length_c   1.000
_cell.angle_alpha   90.00
_cell.angle_beta   90.00
_cell.angle_gamma   90.00
#
_symmetry.space_group_name_H-M   'P 1'
#
loop_
_entity.id
_entity.type
_entity.pdbx_description
1 polymer ?
#
loop_
_entity_poly.entity_id
_entity_poly.type
_entity_poly.pdbx_seq_one_letter_code
_entity_poly.pdbx_strand_id
1 'polypeptide(L)'
;MEDVAAHLGLECDRHDKHKWRNGDHIISISGPLFMDWLADAGGRGAIDLVMHVQEVDFKEAVEWLSGRDLSQRPAHVAIYAQTEEREPRVLEVPAANEHRWTEVREYLVEARKLPAVLVDRLHERSFIFADDHQNAVFLRHELQAQTWSRARSLGQACGERGARRIISTG
;
A
#
# COMPACT_ATOMS: atom_id res chain seq x y z
N MET A 1 6.84 15.74 -7.21
CA MET A 1 5.57 16.08 -7.89
C MET A 1 5.83 16.99 -9.08
N GLU A 2 6.86 17.83 -8.95
CA GLU A 2 7.52 18.61 -9.98
C GLU A 2 7.80 17.80 -11.26
N ASP A 3 8.34 16.58 -11.14
CA ASP A 3 8.58 15.72 -12.30
C ASP A 3 7.29 15.41 -13.05
N VAL A 4 6.20 15.12 -12.34
CA VAL A 4 4.88 14.84 -12.93
C VAL A 4 4.34 16.08 -13.63
N ALA A 5 4.49 17.27 -13.02
CA ALA A 5 4.11 18.52 -13.65
C ALA A 5 4.87 18.77 -14.98
N ALA A 6 6.17 18.49 -15.01
CA ALA A 6 6.96 18.58 -16.25
C ALA A 6 6.48 17.61 -17.33
N HIS A 7 6.14 16.36 -16.96
CA HIS A 7 5.62 15.36 -17.90
C HIS A 7 4.21 15.69 -18.42
N LEU A 8 3.42 16.44 -17.64
CA LEU A 8 2.13 16.99 -18.06
C LEU A 8 2.26 18.19 -19.00
N GLY A 9 3.49 18.61 -19.33
CA GLY A 9 3.75 19.76 -20.21
C GLY A 9 3.61 21.11 -19.52
N LEU A 10 3.62 21.14 -18.17
CA LEU A 10 3.67 22.40 -17.44
C LEU A 10 5.11 22.94 -17.42
N GLU A 11 5.25 24.24 -17.65
CA GLU A 11 6.52 24.94 -17.61
C GLU A 11 6.74 25.57 -16.23
N CYS A 12 7.89 25.29 -15.63
CA CYS A 12 8.30 25.92 -14.38
C CYS A 12 8.63 27.40 -14.60
N ASP A 13 8.12 28.29 -13.74
CA ASP A 13 8.44 29.72 -13.83
C ASP A 13 9.93 29.96 -13.51
N ARG A 14 10.57 30.81 -14.31
CA ARG A 14 11.97 31.20 -14.14
C ARG A 14 12.26 31.88 -12.79
N HIS A 15 11.28 32.58 -12.21
CA HIS A 15 11.44 33.35 -10.98
C HIS A 15 10.94 32.61 -9.74
N ASP A 16 9.99 31.69 -9.91
CA ASP A 16 9.39 30.92 -8.82
C ASP A 16 9.33 29.44 -9.19
N LYS A 17 10.27 28.66 -8.63
CA LYS A 17 10.40 27.23 -8.90
C LYS A 17 9.21 26.40 -8.42
N HIS A 18 8.34 26.99 -7.61
CA HIS A 18 7.11 26.36 -7.12
C HIS A 18 5.91 26.65 -8.01
N LYS A 19 6.05 27.52 -9.02
CA LYS A 19 4.98 27.84 -9.96
C LYS A 19 5.21 27.14 -11.29
N TRP A 20 4.15 26.51 -11.76
CA TRP A 20 4.07 25.72 -12.97
C TRP A 20 2.91 26.27 -13.78
N ARG A 21 3.10 26.47 -15.08
CA ARG A 21 2.05 27.03 -15.93
C ARG A 21 1.98 26.33 -17.28
N ASN A 22 0.80 26.28 -17.84
CA ASN A 22 0.59 26.06 -19.26
C ASN A 22 -0.49 27.06 -19.75
N GLY A 23 -1.03 26.89 -20.95
CA GLY A 23 -2.05 27.79 -21.49
C GLY A 23 -3.32 27.87 -20.64
N ASP A 24 -3.64 26.80 -19.90
CA ASP A 24 -4.94 26.60 -19.25
C ASP A 24 -4.86 26.53 -17.71
N HIS A 25 -3.66 26.38 -17.14
CA HIS A 25 -3.43 26.19 -15.70
C HIS A 25 -2.29 27.05 -15.17
N ILE A 26 -2.47 27.59 -13.96
CA ILE A 26 -1.41 28.24 -13.18
C ILE A 26 -1.35 27.53 -11.83
N ILE A 27 -0.43 26.60 -11.70
CA ILE A 27 -0.33 25.68 -10.57
C ILE A 27 0.83 26.06 -9.65
N SER A 28 0.56 26.23 -8.37
CA SER A 28 1.59 26.29 -7.34
C SER A 28 1.71 24.95 -6.63
N ILE A 29 2.91 24.39 -6.57
CA ILE A 29 3.20 23.13 -5.88
C ILE A 29 3.98 23.42 -4.59
N SER A 30 3.43 22.98 -3.46
CA SER A 30 4.03 23.11 -2.12
C SER A 30 4.03 21.75 -1.42
N GLY A 31 5.17 21.05 -1.50
CA GLY A 31 5.31 19.72 -0.91
C GLY A 31 4.31 18.72 -1.53
N PRO A 32 3.41 18.11 -0.75
CA PRO A 32 2.40 17.18 -1.27
C PRO A 32 1.14 17.86 -1.83
N LEU A 33 1.04 19.19 -1.80
CA LEU A 33 -0.16 19.93 -2.18
C LEU A 33 0.08 20.71 -3.48
N PHE A 34 -0.97 20.86 -4.28
CA PHE A 34 -0.98 21.81 -5.39
C PHE A 34 -2.25 22.66 -5.38
N MET A 35 -2.15 23.87 -5.94
CA MET A 35 -3.27 24.80 -6.13
C MET A 35 -3.21 25.38 -7.53
N ASP A 36 -4.28 25.25 -8.28
CA ASP A 36 -4.50 25.93 -9.56
C ASP A 36 -5.28 27.23 -9.34
N TRP A 37 -4.62 28.35 -9.65
CA TRP A 37 -5.15 29.69 -9.48
C TRP A 37 -6.16 30.07 -10.56
N LEU A 38 -6.19 29.38 -11.71
CA LEU A 38 -7.18 29.64 -12.76
C LEU A 38 -8.50 28.93 -12.50
N ALA A 39 -8.43 27.69 -12.00
CA ALA A 39 -9.60 26.88 -11.67
C ALA A 39 -10.12 27.09 -10.23
N ASP A 40 -9.39 27.85 -9.40
CA ASP A 40 -9.63 27.98 -7.94
C ASP A 40 -9.81 26.61 -7.25
N ALA A 41 -8.97 25.65 -7.65
CA ALA A 41 -9.06 24.25 -7.25
C ALA A 41 -7.68 23.70 -6.91
N GLY A 42 -7.62 22.75 -6.00
CA GLY A 42 -6.36 22.13 -5.59
C GLY A 42 -6.55 20.73 -5.05
N GLY A 43 -5.44 20.02 -4.93
CA GLY A 43 -5.43 18.61 -4.56
C GLY A 43 -4.14 18.20 -3.87
N ARG A 44 -4.03 16.90 -3.59
CA ARG A 44 -2.90 16.34 -2.85
C ARG A 44 -2.28 15.16 -3.60
N GLY A 45 -1.03 15.33 -3.99
CA GLY A 45 -0.25 14.24 -4.60
C GLY A 45 -0.32 14.23 -6.12
N ALA A 46 0.48 13.34 -6.70
CA ALA A 46 0.66 13.25 -8.14
C ALA A 46 -0.60 12.75 -8.88
N ILE A 47 -1.41 11.88 -8.26
CA ILE A 47 -2.63 11.35 -8.90
C ILE A 47 -3.66 12.47 -9.05
N ASP A 48 -3.93 13.21 -7.98
CA ASP A 48 -4.83 14.37 -8.00
C ASP A 48 -4.37 15.41 -9.02
N LEU A 49 -3.06 15.65 -9.14
CA LEU A 49 -2.50 16.58 -10.12
C LEU A 49 -2.78 16.14 -11.55
N VAL A 50 -2.65 14.85 -11.84
CA VAL A 50 -2.92 14.28 -13.17
C VAL A 50 -4.42 14.32 -13.50
N MET A 51 -5.27 13.94 -12.55
CA MET A 51 -6.73 14.04 -12.70
C MET A 51 -7.16 15.49 -12.97
N HIS A 52 -6.55 16.47 -12.27
CA HIS A 52 -6.88 17.88 -12.43
C HIS A 52 -6.43 18.44 -13.78
N VAL A 53 -5.20 18.17 -14.21
CA VAL A 53 -4.63 18.77 -15.43
C VAL A 53 -5.11 18.10 -16.72
N GLN A 54 -5.40 16.79 -16.69
CA GLN A 54 -5.90 16.07 -17.87
C GLN A 54 -7.42 15.87 -17.86
N GLU A 55 -8.12 16.27 -16.78
CA GLU A 55 -9.56 16.07 -16.59
C GLU A 55 -9.99 14.59 -16.72
N VAL A 56 -9.12 13.68 -16.30
CA VAL A 56 -9.32 12.22 -16.38
C VAL A 56 -9.73 11.62 -15.04
N ASP A 57 -10.28 10.41 -15.08
CA ASP A 57 -10.62 9.68 -13.86
C ASP A 57 -9.38 9.11 -13.14
N PHE A 58 -9.59 8.61 -11.92
CA PHE A 58 -8.51 8.03 -11.10
C PHE A 58 -7.78 6.89 -11.80
N LYS A 59 -8.50 6.04 -12.54
CA LYS A 59 -7.91 4.87 -13.19
C LYS A 59 -6.98 5.33 -14.31
N GLU A 60 -7.44 6.22 -15.17
CA GLU A 60 -6.68 6.82 -16.26
C GLU A 60 -5.45 7.58 -15.74
N ALA A 61 -5.59 8.31 -14.63
CA ALA A 61 -4.47 8.99 -13.98
C ALA A 61 -3.38 8.03 -13.49
N VAL A 62 -3.77 6.89 -12.89
CA VAL A 62 -2.82 5.85 -12.44
C VAL A 62 -2.19 5.13 -13.64
N GLU A 63 -2.94 4.88 -14.70
CA GLU A 63 -2.43 4.33 -15.96
C GLU A 63 -1.32 5.22 -16.53
N TRP A 64 -1.61 6.52 -16.65
CA TRP A 64 -0.67 7.53 -17.11
C TRP A 64 0.60 7.58 -16.23
N LEU A 65 0.44 7.62 -14.90
CA LEU A 65 1.57 7.64 -13.96
C LEU A 65 2.40 6.36 -13.97
N SER A 66 1.76 5.22 -14.20
CA SER A 66 2.44 3.91 -14.21
C SER A 66 3.11 3.59 -15.54
N GLY A 67 2.78 4.34 -16.61
CA GLY A 67 3.21 4.05 -17.98
C GLY A 67 2.69 2.71 -18.51
N ARG A 68 1.60 2.19 -17.93
CA ARG A 68 1.02 0.88 -18.24
C ARG A 68 -0.47 1.03 -18.50
N ASP A 69 -0.97 0.24 -19.45
CA ASP A 69 -2.40 0.04 -19.65
C ASP A 69 -2.94 -0.86 -18.51
N LEU A 70 -3.78 -0.29 -17.63
CA LEU A 70 -4.42 -0.99 -16.51
C LEU A 70 -5.87 -1.37 -16.83
N SER A 71 -6.32 -1.16 -18.07
CA SER A 71 -7.69 -1.44 -18.50
C SER A 71 -8.08 -2.92 -18.34
N GLN A 72 -7.09 -3.81 -18.35
CA GLN A 72 -7.24 -5.25 -18.23
C GLN A 72 -7.08 -5.80 -16.80
N ARG A 73 -6.81 -4.96 -15.80
CA ARG A 73 -6.70 -5.43 -14.41
C ARG A 73 -8.05 -5.38 -13.71
N PRO A 74 -8.54 -6.49 -13.12
CA PRO A 74 -9.74 -6.43 -12.30
C PRO A 74 -9.51 -5.45 -11.14
N ALA A 75 -10.54 -4.68 -10.79
CA ALA A 75 -10.52 -3.55 -9.85
C ALA A 75 -10.10 -3.89 -8.40
N HIS A 76 -9.60 -5.09 -8.14
CA HIS A 76 -8.98 -5.44 -6.87
C HIS A 76 -7.51 -5.83 -7.15
N VAL A 77 -6.59 -5.20 -6.41
CA VAL A 77 -5.17 -5.60 -6.30
C VAL A 77 -4.27 -5.21 -7.47
N ALA A 78 -3.63 -4.03 -7.37
CA ALA A 78 -2.25 -3.85 -7.87
C ALA A 78 -1.54 -2.58 -7.34
N ILE A 79 -1.59 -2.26 -6.04
CA ILE A 79 -0.61 -1.34 -5.43
C ILE A 79 0.55 -2.15 -4.82
N TYR A 80 1.07 -3.16 -5.53
CA TYR A 80 2.27 -3.91 -5.10
C TYR A 80 3.12 -4.43 -6.29
N ALA A 81 2.87 -3.97 -7.52
CA ALA A 81 3.59 -4.48 -8.70
C ALA A 81 4.88 -3.70 -9.03
N GLN A 82 5.53 -3.17 -7.99
CA GLN A 82 6.93 -2.79 -7.98
C GLN A 82 7.56 -3.29 -6.68
N THR A 83 7.62 -4.61 -6.54
CA THR A 83 8.65 -5.18 -5.69
C THR A 83 9.69 -5.68 -6.67
N GLU A 84 10.77 -4.92 -6.83
CA GLU A 84 12.06 -5.50 -7.19
C GLU A 84 12.22 -6.80 -6.40
N GLU A 85 12.83 -7.83 -6.98
CA GLU A 85 13.20 -9.08 -6.29
C GLU A 85 14.14 -8.74 -5.11
N ARG A 86 13.57 -8.19 -4.04
CA ARG A 86 14.25 -7.98 -2.77
C ARG A 86 14.31 -9.33 -2.12
N GLU A 87 15.52 -9.77 -1.81
CA GLU A 87 15.76 -10.95 -0.99
C GLU A 87 14.78 -10.96 0.19
N PRO A 88 14.23 -12.15 0.56
CA PRO A 88 13.25 -12.24 1.63
C PRO A 88 13.79 -11.60 2.90
N ARG A 89 13.33 -10.38 3.20
CA ARG A 89 13.65 -9.72 4.47
C ARG A 89 12.99 -10.56 5.56
N VAL A 90 13.81 -11.09 6.46
CA VAL A 90 13.32 -11.76 7.67
C VAL A 90 12.52 -10.71 8.44
N LEU A 91 11.22 -10.93 8.57
CA LEU A 91 10.37 -10.11 9.42
C LEU A 91 10.68 -10.50 10.86
N GLU A 92 11.30 -9.60 11.61
CA GLU A 92 11.43 -9.74 13.06
C GLU A 92 10.06 -9.54 13.67
N VAL A 93 9.52 -10.59 14.28
CA VAL A 93 8.23 -10.53 14.98
C VAL A 93 8.45 -9.80 16.30
N PRO A 94 7.75 -8.69 16.59
CA PRO A 94 7.87 -7.99 17.86
C PRO A 94 7.58 -8.90 19.05
N ALA A 95 8.22 -8.64 20.19
CA ALA A 95 7.93 -9.36 21.43
C ALA A 95 6.51 -9.04 21.90
N ALA A 96 5.77 -10.07 22.31
CA ALA A 96 4.44 -9.90 22.88
C ALA A 96 4.55 -9.35 24.31
N ASN A 97 3.76 -8.31 24.60
CA ASN A 97 3.66 -7.71 25.92
C ASN A 97 2.22 -7.80 26.45
N GLU A 98 1.99 -8.78 27.32
CA GLU A 98 0.68 -9.04 27.93
C GLU A 98 0.18 -7.89 28.81
N HIS A 99 1.09 -7.09 29.39
CA HIS A 99 0.71 -5.97 30.26
C HIS A 99 -0.04 -4.87 29.51
N ARG A 100 0.14 -4.78 28.19
CA ARG A 100 -0.49 -3.77 27.31
C ARG A 100 -1.70 -4.32 26.56
N TRP A 101 -2.01 -5.61 26.73
CA TRP A 101 -3.09 -6.24 25.99
C TRP A 101 -4.46 -5.61 26.30
N THR A 102 -4.74 -5.26 27.56
CA THR A 102 -6.02 -4.66 27.97
C THR A 102 -6.33 -3.40 27.17
N GLU A 103 -5.36 -2.50 27.04
CA GLU A 103 -5.51 -1.23 26.33
C GLU A 103 -5.70 -1.45 24.81
N VAL A 104 -4.94 -2.38 24.24
CA VAL A 104 -5.06 -2.75 22.82
C VAL A 104 -6.43 -3.39 22.55
N ARG A 105 -6.89 -4.26 23.44
CA ARG A 105 -8.21 -4.89 23.36
C ARG A 105 -9.32 -3.85 23.40
N GLU A 106 -9.27 -2.90 24.34
CA GLU A 106 -10.23 -1.80 24.43
C GLU A 106 -10.24 -0.97 23.15
N TYR A 107 -9.07 -0.62 22.61
CA TYR A 107 -8.98 0.07 21.32
C TYR A 107 -9.65 -0.71 20.18
N LEU A 108 -9.40 -2.03 20.09
CA LEU A 108 -9.99 -2.87 19.04
C LEU A 108 -11.51 -3.00 19.18
N VAL A 109 -12.02 -3.13 20.41
CA VAL A 109 -13.46 -3.31 20.66
C VAL A 109 -14.19 -1.98 20.60
N GLU A 110 -13.72 -0.97 21.32
CA GLU A 110 -14.45 0.29 21.51
C GLU A 110 -14.22 1.28 20.36
N ALA A 111 -12.99 1.45 19.89
CA ALA A 111 -12.70 2.41 18.81
C ALA A 111 -12.87 1.78 17.42
N ARG A 112 -12.40 0.53 17.24
CA ARG A 112 -12.49 -0.18 15.95
C ARG A 112 -13.73 -1.04 15.80
N LYS A 113 -14.59 -1.12 16.83
CA LYS A 113 -15.89 -1.82 16.81
C LYS A 113 -15.77 -3.30 16.41
N LEU A 114 -14.64 -3.93 16.72
CA LEU A 114 -14.46 -5.37 16.50
C LEU A 114 -15.18 -6.15 17.61
N PRO A 115 -15.85 -7.28 17.29
CA PRO A 115 -16.49 -8.10 18.30
C PRO A 115 -15.49 -8.61 19.34
N ALA A 116 -15.71 -8.33 20.62
CA ALA A 116 -14.84 -8.74 21.71
C ALA A 116 -14.53 -10.25 21.69
N VAL A 117 -15.56 -11.07 21.46
CA VAL A 117 -15.43 -12.54 21.36
C VAL A 117 -14.50 -12.98 20.22
N LEU A 118 -14.36 -12.19 19.16
CA LEU A 118 -13.41 -12.47 18.08
C LEU A 118 -12.00 -12.09 18.49
N VAL A 119 -11.83 -10.89 19.05
CA VAL A 119 -10.53 -10.37 19.51
C VAL A 119 -9.92 -11.31 20.56
N ASP A 120 -10.72 -11.73 21.54
CA ASP A 120 -10.30 -12.62 22.62
C ASP A 120 -9.87 -13.98 22.08
N ARG A 121 -10.67 -14.61 21.20
CA ARG A 121 -10.32 -15.90 20.59
C ARG A 121 -9.06 -15.84 19.72
N LEU A 122 -8.82 -14.72 19.03
CA LEU A 122 -7.63 -14.55 18.22
C LEU A 122 -6.40 -14.31 19.10
N HIS A 123 -6.55 -13.64 20.23
CA HIS A 123 -5.49 -13.45 21.20
C HIS A 123 -5.13 -14.74 21.95
N GLU A 124 -6.12 -15.52 22.40
CA GLU A 124 -5.91 -16.84 23.01
C GLU A 124 -5.12 -17.79 22.11
N ARG A 125 -5.28 -17.65 20.79
CA ARG A 125 -4.54 -18.45 19.79
C ARG A 125 -3.24 -17.79 19.32
N SER A 126 -2.83 -16.68 19.96
CA SER A 126 -1.65 -15.88 19.65
C SER A 126 -1.59 -15.33 18.21
N PHE A 127 -2.74 -15.04 17.59
CA PHE A 127 -2.80 -14.34 16.29
C PHE A 127 -2.81 -12.84 16.42
N ILE A 128 -3.25 -12.32 17.56
CA ILE A 128 -3.20 -10.91 17.89
C ILE A 128 -2.55 -10.76 19.24
N PHE A 129 -1.61 -9.84 19.35
CA PHE A 129 -1.00 -9.48 20.63
C PHE A 129 -0.63 -8.00 20.62
N ALA A 130 -0.37 -7.46 21.81
CA ALA A 130 0.16 -6.12 21.99
C ALA A 130 1.70 -6.16 22.01
N ASP A 131 2.35 -5.18 21.39
CA ASP A 131 3.80 -4.98 21.53
C ASP A 131 4.14 -3.95 22.63
N ASP A 132 5.45 -3.73 22.85
CA ASP A 132 5.99 -2.72 23.78
C ASP A 132 5.69 -1.27 23.38
N HIS A 133 4.97 -1.04 22.29
CA HIS A 133 4.55 0.27 21.81
C HIS A 133 3.01 0.42 21.78
N GLN A 134 2.25 -0.50 22.41
CA GLN A 134 0.79 -0.53 22.37
C GLN A 134 0.20 -0.70 20.94
N ASN A 135 0.97 -1.24 20.00
CA ASN A 135 0.45 -1.62 18.70
C ASN A 135 -0.28 -2.96 18.79
N ALA A 136 -1.40 -3.07 18.07
CA ALA A 136 -2.03 -4.36 17.80
C ALA A 136 -1.27 -5.06 16.66
N VAL A 137 -0.53 -6.12 16.98
CA VAL A 137 0.22 -6.91 15.99
C VAL A 137 -0.63 -8.10 15.54
N PHE A 138 -0.83 -8.24 14.23
CA PHE A 138 -1.60 -9.33 13.62
C PHE A 138 -0.67 -10.27 12.87
N LEU A 139 -0.71 -11.56 13.21
CA LEU A 139 0.06 -12.57 12.48
C LEU A 139 -0.71 -13.02 11.23
N ARG A 140 -0.06 -12.92 10.08
CA ARG A 140 -0.58 -13.47 8.82
C ARG A 140 -0.65 -14.98 8.93
N HIS A 141 -1.81 -15.55 8.62
CA HIS A 141 -2.02 -16.98 8.52
C HIS A 141 -2.33 -17.37 7.08
N GLU A 142 -1.85 -18.54 6.65
CA GLU A 142 -2.19 -19.11 5.35
C GLU A 142 -3.41 -20.00 5.51
N LEU A 143 -4.48 -19.67 4.77
CA LEU A 143 -5.71 -20.44 4.78
C LEU A 143 -5.52 -21.77 4.03
N GLN A 144 -4.80 -22.72 4.61
CA GLN A 144 -4.86 -24.11 4.14
C GLN A 144 -6.18 -24.71 4.61
N ALA A 145 -6.96 -25.19 3.65
CA ALA A 145 -8.25 -25.83 3.88
C ALA A 145 -8.14 -26.79 5.08
N GLN A 146 -8.90 -26.49 6.13
CA GLN A 146 -9.13 -27.29 7.34
C GLN A 146 -8.11 -27.28 8.50
N THR A 147 -6.99 -26.53 8.53
CA THR A 147 -6.19 -26.47 9.79
C THR A 147 -5.50 -25.14 10.05
N TRP A 148 -5.70 -24.57 11.24
CA TRP A 148 -4.97 -23.38 11.68
C TRP A 148 -3.62 -23.78 12.31
N SER A 149 -2.54 -23.77 11.54
CA SER A 149 -1.17 -23.96 12.05
C SER A 149 -0.36 -22.66 11.94
N ARG A 150 0.41 -22.30 12.98
CA ARG A 150 1.26 -21.09 12.95
C ARG A 150 2.19 -21.18 11.73
N ALA A 151 2.11 -20.20 10.83
CA ALA A 151 3.03 -20.12 9.71
C ALA A 151 4.44 -19.96 10.30
N ARG A 152 5.25 -21.03 10.23
CA ARG A 152 6.69 -20.89 10.45
C ARG A 152 7.21 -20.02 9.32
N SER A 153 8.01 -19.03 9.68
CA SER A 153 8.68 -18.10 8.78
C SER A 153 9.45 -18.87 7.70
N LEU A 154 8.77 -19.16 6.60
CA LEU A 154 9.34 -19.72 5.39
C LEU A 154 8.89 -18.77 4.29
N GLY A 155 9.87 -18.02 3.78
CA GLY A 155 9.67 -17.15 2.64
C GLY A 155 9.05 -17.95 1.50
N GLN A 156 7.84 -17.58 1.10
CA GLN A 156 7.24 -18.16 -0.10
C GLN A 156 7.95 -17.58 -1.31
N ALA A 157 8.90 -18.37 -1.85
CA ALA A 157 9.28 -18.29 -3.24
C ALA A 157 8.13 -18.87 -4.06
N CYS A 158 7.29 -17.99 -4.61
CA CYS A 158 6.28 -18.39 -5.59
C CYS A 158 6.99 -18.55 -6.94
N GLY A 159 7.37 -19.79 -7.26
CA GLY A 159 8.03 -20.17 -8.49
C GLY A 159 7.50 -21.50 -8.99
N GLU A 160 6.27 -21.49 -9.54
CA GLU A 160 5.84 -22.57 -10.42
C GLU A 160 6.62 -22.48 -11.74
N ARG A 161 7.52 -23.44 -12.00
CA ARG A 161 7.75 -24.00 -13.35
C ARG A 161 8.30 -25.41 -13.23
N GLY A 162 7.50 -26.38 -13.67
CA GLY A 162 7.90 -27.78 -13.67
C GLY A 162 8.99 -28.12 -14.69
N ALA A 163 9.70 -29.22 -14.44
CA ALA A 163 10.11 -30.18 -15.46
C ALA A 163 10.81 -31.41 -14.82
N ARG A 164 10.14 -32.56 -14.96
CA ARG A 164 10.69 -33.89 -15.34
C ARG A 164 11.94 -34.46 -14.63
N ARG A 165 11.64 -35.53 -13.86
CA ARG A 165 12.12 -36.93 -14.02
C ARG A 165 13.61 -37.20 -13.85
N ILE A 166 14.00 -37.93 -12.80
CA ILE A 166 14.74 -39.22 -12.89
C ILE A 166 14.34 -40.11 -11.70
N ILE A 167 13.72 -41.24 -12.00
CA ILE A 167 13.71 -42.44 -11.14
C ILE A 167 14.87 -43.31 -11.64
N SER A 168 15.77 -43.72 -10.75
CA SER A 168 16.75 -44.77 -11.01
C SER A 168 16.63 -45.80 -9.90
N THR A 169 16.10 -46.96 -10.25
CA THR A 169 16.12 -48.17 -9.42
C THR A 169 16.76 -49.25 -10.28
N GLY A 170 17.85 -49.85 -9.79
CA GLY A 170 18.66 -50.85 -10.48
C GLY A 170 20.11 -50.75 -10.07
#